data_AF-A0A511TCC8-F1
#
_entry.id   AF-A0A511TCC8-F1
#
_cell.length_a   1.000
_cell.length_b   1.000
_cell.length_c   1.000
_cell.angle_alpha   90.00
_cell.angle_beta   90.00
_cell.angle_gamma   90.00
#
_symmetry.space_group_name_H-M   'P 1'
#
loop_
_entity.id
_entity.type
_entity.pdbx_description
1 polymer ?
#
loop_
_entity_poly.entity_id
_entity_poly.type
_entity_poly.pdbx_seq_one_letter_code
_entity_poly.pdbx_strand_id
1 'polypeptide(L)'
;MRRVLAGCLAVSALGASLPAAASECGYTAAGWNAPNGAVVFSRSNDGPIRNVIDAIGEFRTHSMLSHGPTGGVTHATMKDPAQNNWPTVCGTPLVASQLQYGYPGLEQVNQGGIYHYLYDANGHGPDWTAWQLGDPAGAARIANSLWFNHPYVSDVSRVDGSQRIDRPLWNGSRVPYSLFQYRDLESAHEVPGSAANNGMVCSTFLAYAHVYAGKGAVSAYTYPHEVTANAANSVHWGVHGQCKESLGWFENVALNVICPVFWNVCTNAGNQVANCMSANRCDTSTSVIWREVRDDPNATATSISPDRIGGWGVHPSNVTLWASDYSHQLQWNSGGNVYGCWQ
;
A
#
# COMPACT_ATOMS: atom_id res chain seq x y z
N MET A 1 -68.60 9.49 -10.87
CA MET A 1 -67.42 10.16 -10.26
C MET A 1 -66.98 9.27 -9.10
N ARG A 2 -65.77 8.74 -8.92
CA ARG A 2 -64.42 8.92 -9.44
C ARG A 2 -63.80 7.51 -9.63
N ARG A 3 -63.00 7.31 -10.68
CA ARG A 3 -62.12 6.14 -10.84
C ARG A 3 -60.85 6.39 -10.02
N VAL A 4 -60.46 5.44 -9.17
CA VAL A 4 -59.15 5.44 -8.50
C VAL A 4 -58.24 4.55 -9.33
N LEU A 5 -57.24 5.16 -9.98
CA LEU A 5 -56.18 4.48 -10.72
C LEU A 5 -55.17 3.93 -9.71
N ALA A 6 -54.98 2.61 -9.73
CA ALA A 6 -53.80 1.95 -9.17
C ALA A 6 -52.58 2.33 -10.02
N GLY A 7 -51.71 3.17 -9.46
CA GLY A 7 -50.42 3.50 -10.05
C GLY A 7 -49.32 2.70 -9.34
N CYS A 8 -48.85 1.63 -9.99
CA CYS A 8 -47.57 1.03 -9.66
C CYS A 8 -46.46 2.05 -9.95
N LEU A 9 -45.78 2.52 -8.90
CA LEU A 9 -44.48 3.19 -9.06
C LEU A 9 -43.46 2.13 -9.46
N ALA A 10 -43.26 1.98 -10.77
CA ALA A 10 -42.08 1.35 -11.31
C ALA A 10 -40.89 2.24 -10.95
N VAL A 11 -40.13 1.84 -9.93
CA VAL A 11 -38.78 2.39 -9.71
C VAL A 11 -37.95 1.85 -10.87
N SER A 12 -37.77 2.68 -11.89
CA SER A 12 -36.78 2.45 -12.92
C SER A 12 -35.43 2.38 -12.24
N ALA A 13 -34.90 1.16 -12.07
CA ALA A 13 -33.51 0.94 -11.78
C ALA A 13 -32.72 1.47 -12.99
N LEU A 14 -32.32 2.74 -12.94
CA LEU A 14 -31.19 3.21 -13.71
C LEU A 14 -30.01 2.38 -13.22
N GLY A 15 -29.61 1.40 -14.03
CA GLY A 15 -28.34 0.72 -13.90
C GLY A 15 -27.26 1.78 -14.07
N ALA A 16 -26.82 2.35 -12.94
CA ALA A 16 -25.53 2.99 -12.88
C ALA A 16 -24.52 1.88 -13.17
N SER A 17 -23.87 1.95 -14.32
CA SER A 17 -22.61 1.24 -14.51
C SER A 17 -21.65 1.80 -13.48
N LEU A 18 -21.48 1.08 -12.37
CA LEU A 18 -20.37 1.30 -11.47
C LEU A 18 -19.08 1.18 -12.30
N PRO A 19 -18.13 2.12 -12.20
CA PRO A 19 -16.82 1.92 -12.80
C PRO A 19 -16.28 0.59 -12.28
N ALA A 20 -15.84 -0.27 -13.19
CA ALA A 20 -15.20 -1.52 -12.81
C ALA A 20 -13.98 -1.17 -11.94
N ALA A 21 -13.98 -1.67 -10.70
CA ALA A 21 -12.81 -1.67 -9.84
C ALA A 21 -11.61 -2.28 -10.61
N ALA A 22 -10.39 -1.85 -10.29
CA ALA A 22 -9.18 -2.49 -10.78
C ALA A 22 -9.30 -4.01 -10.57
N SER A 23 -9.37 -4.78 -11.66
CA SER A 23 -9.60 -6.21 -11.58
C SER A 23 -8.35 -6.91 -11.02
N GLU A 24 -8.51 -7.69 -9.96
CA GLU A 24 -7.41 -8.41 -9.30
C GLU A 24 -6.70 -9.46 -10.20
N CYS A 25 -7.24 -9.73 -11.39
CA CYS A 25 -6.50 -10.40 -12.46
C CYS A 25 -6.85 -9.81 -13.82
N GLY A 26 -5.86 -9.78 -14.70
CA GLY A 26 -6.06 -9.42 -16.08
C GLY A 26 -4.94 -9.89 -17.00
N TYR A 27 -5.16 -9.68 -18.30
CA TYR A 27 -4.16 -9.87 -19.33
C TYR A 27 -3.82 -8.50 -19.90
N THR A 28 -2.61 -8.01 -19.63
CA THR A 28 -2.11 -6.80 -20.27
C THR A 28 -0.69 -7.01 -20.76
N ALA A 29 -0.48 -6.81 -22.06
CA ALA A 29 0.83 -6.90 -22.72
C ALA A 29 1.74 -5.74 -22.33
N ALA A 30 2.12 -5.73 -21.06
CA ALA A 30 2.93 -4.71 -20.43
C ALA A 30 4.19 -5.38 -19.90
N GLY A 31 5.25 -5.29 -20.69
CA GLY A 31 6.61 -5.47 -20.19
C GLY A 31 7.22 -4.11 -19.91
N TRP A 32 7.95 -3.95 -18.81
CA TRP A 32 8.64 -2.72 -18.47
C TRP A 32 10.14 -2.72 -18.81
N ASN A 33 10.73 -1.55 -19.00
CA ASN A 33 12.16 -1.40 -19.27
C ASN A 33 13.07 -1.46 -18.02
N ALA A 34 12.52 -1.67 -16.82
CA ALA A 34 13.30 -1.68 -15.59
C ALA A 34 14.21 -2.92 -15.51
N PRO A 35 15.54 -2.76 -15.43
CA PRO A 35 16.48 -3.88 -15.40
C PRO A 35 16.41 -4.69 -14.10
N ASN A 36 17.02 -5.88 -14.10
CA ASN A 36 17.08 -6.73 -12.91
C ASN A 36 17.79 -6.00 -11.76
N GLY A 37 17.14 -5.95 -10.59
CA GLY A 37 17.64 -5.23 -9.42
C GLY A 37 17.23 -3.76 -9.34
N ALA A 38 16.66 -3.17 -10.39
CA ALA A 38 16.19 -1.79 -10.33
C ALA A 38 15.04 -1.65 -9.33
N VAL A 39 15.01 -0.52 -8.62
CA VAL A 39 13.83 -0.12 -7.85
C VAL A 39 12.98 0.79 -8.69
N VAL A 40 11.72 0.41 -8.85
CA VAL A 40 10.70 1.22 -9.51
C VAL A 40 9.90 1.94 -8.44
N PHE A 41 9.75 3.23 -8.60
CA PHE A 41 9.03 4.10 -7.68
C PHE A 41 7.81 4.67 -8.37
N SER A 42 6.77 4.94 -7.59
CA SER A 42 5.58 5.61 -8.08
C SER A 42 5.00 6.57 -7.05
N ARG A 43 4.18 7.50 -7.56
CA ARG A 43 3.33 8.36 -6.75
C ARG A 43 1.87 8.10 -7.11
N SER A 44 1.13 7.56 -6.14
CA SER A 44 -0.31 7.36 -6.24
C SER A 44 -1.02 8.68 -6.51
N ASN A 45 -2.01 8.66 -7.38
CA ASN A 45 -2.88 9.81 -7.67
C ASN A 45 -3.89 10.07 -6.53
N ASP A 46 -4.16 9.08 -5.68
CA ASP A 46 -5.04 9.19 -4.52
C ASP A 46 -4.55 8.34 -3.32
N GLY A 47 -5.41 8.15 -2.32
CA GLY A 47 -5.17 7.25 -1.20
C GLY A 47 -4.78 7.94 0.11
N PRO A 48 -5.05 7.29 1.27
CA PRO A 48 -4.72 7.85 2.57
C PRO A 48 -3.19 7.94 2.81
N ILE A 49 -2.41 7.07 2.15
CA ILE A 49 -0.96 7.11 2.20
C ILE A 49 -0.39 8.35 1.50
N ARG A 50 -0.97 8.79 0.37
CA ARG A 50 -0.55 10.03 -0.30
C ARG A 50 -0.59 11.22 0.66
N ASN A 51 -1.68 11.35 1.42
CA ASN A 51 -1.84 12.44 2.39
C ASN A 51 -0.77 12.39 3.49
N VAL A 52 -0.33 11.20 3.91
CA VAL A 52 0.75 11.06 4.88
C VAL A 52 2.09 11.46 4.27
N ILE A 53 2.39 10.95 3.07
CA ILE A 53 3.64 11.26 2.35
C ILE A 53 3.77 12.77 2.10
N ASP A 54 2.68 13.43 1.66
CA ASP A 54 2.66 14.88 1.47
C ASP A 54 2.85 15.62 2.80
N ALA A 55 2.25 15.15 3.90
CA ALA A 55 2.36 15.77 5.22
C ALA A 55 3.76 15.66 5.83
N ILE A 56 4.53 14.64 5.47
CA ILE A 56 5.93 14.47 5.89
C ILE A 56 6.93 15.13 4.93
N GLY A 57 6.45 15.81 3.89
CA GLY A 57 7.29 16.54 2.93
C GLY A 57 7.99 15.65 1.91
N GLU A 58 7.52 14.43 1.72
CA GLU A 58 8.03 13.48 0.74
C GLU A 58 7.10 13.36 -0.47
N PHE A 59 7.55 12.70 -1.53
CA PHE A 59 6.83 12.65 -2.80
C PHE A 59 6.35 11.26 -3.21
N ARG A 60 7.17 10.21 -3.05
CA ARG A 60 6.88 8.88 -3.59
C ARG A 60 6.14 8.03 -2.56
N THR A 61 5.05 7.39 -2.99
CA THR A 61 4.17 6.60 -2.12
C THR A 61 4.48 5.11 -2.14
N HIS A 62 5.12 4.62 -3.21
CA HIS A 62 5.36 3.20 -3.39
C HIS A 62 6.69 2.90 -4.06
N SER A 63 7.27 1.75 -3.73
CA SER A 63 8.53 1.24 -4.29
C SER A 63 8.45 -0.26 -4.56
N MET A 64 9.05 -0.72 -5.65
CA MET A 64 8.97 -2.10 -6.13
C MET A 64 10.34 -2.56 -6.63
N LEU A 65 10.69 -3.82 -6.42
CA LEU A 65 11.94 -4.40 -6.93
C LEU A 65 11.70 -5.14 -8.25
N SER A 66 12.38 -4.71 -9.31
CA SER A 66 12.36 -5.39 -10.61
C SER A 66 13.26 -6.62 -10.63
N HIS A 67 12.74 -7.71 -11.20
CA HIS A 67 13.54 -8.89 -11.57
C HIS A 67 13.89 -8.91 -13.07
N GLY A 68 13.87 -7.72 -13.69
CA GLY A 68 14.20 -7.48 -15.09
C GLY A 68 13.01 -7.55 -16.04
N PRO A 69 13.19 -7.17 -17.33
CA PRO A 69 12.10 -7.07 -18.31
C PRO A 69 11.35 -8.38 -18.58
N THR A 70 11.96 -9.53 -18.31
CA THR A 70 11.30 -10.84 -18.46
C THR A 70 10.94 -11.49 -17.12
N GLY A 71 11.32 -10.86 -16.00
CA GLY A 71 11.10 -11.37 -14.65
C GLY A 71 9.81 -10.88 -14.01
N GLY A 72 9.59 -11.28 -12.76
CA GLY A 72 8.55 -10.72 -11.90
C GLY A 72 8.93 -9.37 -11.29
N VAL A 73 8.08 -8.91 -10.40
CA VAL A 73 8.25 -7.68 -9.62
C VAL A 73 7.89 -8.01 -8.19
N THR A 74 8.80 -7.72 -7.25
CA THR A 74 8.52 -7.88 -5.83
C THR A 74 8.09 -6.56 -5.22
N HIS A 75 6.95 -6.56 -4.55
CA HIS A 75 6.42 -5.40 -3.86
C HIS A 75 5.61 -5.84 -2.65
N ALA A 76 5.36 -4.92 -1.72
CA ALA A 76 4.44 -5.15 -0.62
C ALA A 76 3.29 -4.16 -0.74
N THR A 77 2.05 -4.63 -0.73
CA THR A 77 0.86 -3.78 -0.80
C THR A 77 -0.30 -4.41 -0.03
N MET A 78 -1.38 -3.67 0.17
CA MET A 78 -2.63 -4.23 0.66
C MET A 78 -3.78 -3.88 -0.29
N LYS A 79 -4.67 -4.84 -0.44
CA LYS A 79 -6.02 -4.62 -0.94
C LYS A 79 -6.79 -3.75 0.07
N ASP A 80 -7.74 -2.99 -0.46
CA ASP A 80 -8.68 -2.22 0.33
C ASP A 80 -9.40 -3.11 1.36
N PRO A 81 -9.37 -2.74 2.65
CA PRO A 81 -10.01 -3.52 3.69
C PRO A 81 -11.52 -3.50 3.50
N ALA A 82 -12.14 -4.68 3.63
CA ALA A 82 -13.57 -4.82 3.64
C ALA A 82 -14.20 -4.03 4.79
N GLN A 83 -15.42 -3.56 4.57
CA GLN A 83 -16.24 -2.98 5.60
C GLN A 83 -16.82 -4.07 6.51
N ASN A 84 -16.99 -3.74 7.79
CA ASN A 84 -17.75 -4.61 8.69
C ASN A 84 -19.24 -4.65 8.28
N ASN A 85 -19.93 -5.70 8.73
CA ASN A 85 -21.39 -5.78 8.61
C ASN A 85 -22.09 -4.98 9.72
N TRP A 86 -23.37 -4.65 9.52
CA TRP A 86 -24.20 -4.12 10.60
C TRP A 86 -24.42 -5.24 11.67
N PRO A 87 -24.24 -4.98 13.00
CA PRO A 87 -24.10 -3.65 13.57
C PRO A 87 -22.72 -3.03 13.75
N THR A 88 -21.68 -3.83 13.57
CA THR A 88 -20.30 -3.48 13.89
C THR A 88 -19.77 -2.29 13.10
N VAL A 89 -20.19 -2.12 11.84
CA VAL A 89 -19.74 -1.04 10.93
C VAL A 89 -19.89 0.37 11.50
N CYS A 90 -20.86 0.59 12.40
CA CYS A 90 -21.07 1.91 12.99
C CYS A 90 -20.04 2.24 14.09
N GLY A 91 -19.51 1.22 14.76
CA GLY A 91 -18.44 1.36 15.75
C GLY A 91 -17.08 1.31 15.08
N THR A 92 -16.75 0.20 14.42
CA THR A 92 -15.51 -0.05 13.69
C THR A 92 -15.84 -0.28 12.22
N PRO A 93 -15.71 0.73 11.34
CA PRO A 93 -16.18 0.62 9.96
C PRO A 93 -15.45 -0.43 9.13
N LEU A 94 -14.17 -0.67 9.39
CA LEU A 94 -13.33 -1.56 8.61
C LEU A 94 -13.02 -2.84 9.38
N VAL A 95 -12.83 -3.96 8.68
CA VAL A 95 -12.42 -5.23 9.27
C VAL A 95 -11.01 -5.09 9.85
N ALA A 96 -10.90 -5.12 11.17
CA ALA A 96 -9.66 -4.84 11.91
C ALA A 96 -8.49 -5.75 11.51
N SER A 97 -8.75 -7.04 11.30
CA SER A 97 -7.71 -8.00 10.91
C SER A 97 -7.14 -7.71 9.51
N GLN A 98 -7.93 -7.15 8.60
CA GLN A 98 -7.44 -6.80 7.25
C GLN A 98 -6.61 -5.51 7.27
N LEU A 99 -6.90 -4.59 8.19
CA LEU A 99 -6.05 -3.42 8.45
C LEU A 99 -4.74 -3.80 9.14
N GLN A 100 -4.80 -4.72 10.12
CA GLN A 100 -3.65 -5.13 10.92
C GLN A 100 -2.72 -6.10 10.17
N TYR A 101 -3.30 -6.98 9.36
CA TYR A 101 -2.59 -7.98 8.56
C TYR A 101 -2.92 -7.76 7.09
N GLY A 102 -2.49 -6.62 6.54
CA GLY A 102 -2.76 -6.23 5.17
C GLY A 102 -2.40 -7.34 4.18
N TYR A 103 -3.41 -7.83 3.48
CA TYR A 103 -3.26 -8.80 2.38
C TYR A 103 -3.40 -8.02 1.07
N PRO A 104 -2.61 -8.29 0.01
CA PRO A 104 -1.75 -9.45 -0.20
C PRO A 104 -0.45 -9.44 0.62
N GLY A 105 0.05 -8.28 1.02
CA GLY A 105 1.33 -8.13 1.69
C GLY A 105 2.49 -8.22 0.70
N LEU A 106 3.61 -8.77 1.12
CA LEU A 106 4.78 -8.97 0.27
C LEU A 106 4.57 -10.10 -0.74
N GLU A 107 4.80 -9.82 -2.01
CA GLU A 107 4.66 -10.77 -3.11
C GLU A 107 5.58 -10.49 -4.26
N GLN A 108 5.81 -11.51 -5.08
CA GLN A 108 6.18 -11.37 -6.46
C GLN A 108 4.99 -11.67 -7.37
N VAL A 109 4.67 -10.67 -8.17
CA VAL A 109 3.71 -10.76 -9.27
C VAL A 109 4.47 -10.52 -10.58
N ASN A 110 3.87 -10.87 -11.70
CA ASN A 110 4.45 -10.55 -13.00
C ASN A 110 4.12 -9.10 -13.41
N GLN A 111 4.68 -8.67 -14.55
CA GLN A 111 4.59 -7.28 -14.99
C GLN A 111 3.19 -6.88 -15.45
N GLY A 112 2.41 -7.79 -16.04
CA GLY A 112 1.00 -7.55 -16.31
C GLY A 112 0.20 -7.26 -15.04
N GLY A 113 0.50 -7.96 -13.93
CA GLY A 113 -0.15 -7.76 -12.64
C GLY A 113 0.21 -6.41 -12.03
N ILE A 114 1.48 -6.01 -12.10
CA ILE A 114 1.90 -4.66 -11.68
C ILE A 114 1.28 -3.58 -12.55
N TYR A 115 1.17 -3.80 -13.87
CA TYR A 115 0.51 -2.84 -14.74
C TYR A 115 -0.94 -2.64 -14.30
N HIS A 116 -1.69 -3.71 -14.06
CA HIS A 116 -3.06 -3.62 -13.54
C HIS A 116 -3.16 -3.00 -12.14
N TYR A 117 -2.15 -3.20 -11.29
CA TYR A 117 -2.07 -2.54 -9.98
C TYR A 117 -1.86 -1.03 -10.10
N LEU A 118 -1.01 -0.60 -11.05
CA LEU A 118 -0.67 0.81 -11.21
C LEU A 118 -1.66 1.58 -12.08
N TYR A 119 -2.31 0.92 -13.04
CA TYR A 119 -3.16 1.56 -14.04
C TYR A 119 -4.56 0.95 -14.01
N ASP A 120 -5.58 1.82 -13.97
CA ASP A 120 -6.98 1.42 -14.07
C ASP A 120 -7.31 0.90 -15.49
N ALA A 121 -8.55 0.43 -15.68
CA ALA A 121 -9.02 -0.08 -16.97
C ALA A 121 -9.01 0.96 -18.11
N ASN A 122 -8.96 2.26 -17.79
CA ASN A 122 -8.88 3.36 -18.74
C ASN A 122 -7.42 3.81 -18.98
N GLY A 123 -6.45 3.17 -18.33
CA GLY A 123 -5.04 3.54 -18.39
C GLY A 123 -4.68 4.77 -17.56
N HIS A 124 -5.55 5.23 -16.66
CA HIS A 124 -5.16 6.23 -15.67
C HIS A 124 -4.27 5.56 -14.64
N GLY A 125 -3.11 6.15 -14.40
CA GLY A 125 -2.12 5.60 -13.49
C GLY A 125 -1.59 6.62 -12.50
N PRO A 126 -0.47 6.30 -11.84
CA PRO A 126 0.19 7.19 -10.91
C PRO A 126 0.56 8.53 -11.56
N ASP A 127 0.55 9.60 -10.77
CA ASP A 127 0.98 10.95 -11.16
C ASP A 127 2.44 10.96 -11.65
N TRP A 128 3.24 10.00 -11.19
CA TRP A 128 4.64 9.86 -11.53
C TRP A 128 5.13 8.42 -11.37
N THR A 129 5.96 7.95 -12.31
CA THR A 129 6.72 6.69 -12.22
C THR A 129 8.12 6.82 -12.79
N ALA A 130 9.09 6.18 -12.14
CA ALA A 130 10.45 6.05 -12.66
C ALA A 130 11.16 4.86 -12.01
N TRP A 131 12.33 4.49 -12.53
CA TRP A 131 13.21 3.51 -11.89
C TRP A 131 14.62 4.06 -11.66
N GLN A 132 15.33 3.47 -10.70
CA GLN A 132 16.77 3.66 -10.45
C GLN A 132 17.45 2.29 -10.34
N LEU A 133 18.66 2.18 -10.87
CA LEU A 133 19.46 0.96 -10.79
C LEU A 133 20.65 1.11 -9.83
N GLY A 134 21.33 2.25 -9.82
CA GLY A 134 22.53 2.42 -9.00
C GLY A 134 23.69 1.57 -9.51
N ASP A 135 24.33 0.82 -8.61
CA ASP A 135 25.30 -0.24 -8.94
C ASP A 135 24.57 -1.43 -9.61
N PRO A 136 24.72 -1.66 -10.94
CA PRO A 136 23.98 -2.71 -11.63
C PRO A 136 24.26 -4.12 -11.10
N ALA A 137 25.53 -4.41 -10.76
CA ALA A 137 25.91 -5.72 -10.26
C ALA A 137 25.38 -5.92 -8.83
N GLY A 138 25.43 -4.88 -8.01
CA GLY A 138 24.90 -4.90 -6.65
C GLY A 138 23.38 -5.02 -6.59
N ALA A 139 22.69 -4.24 -7.42
CA ALA A 139 21.24 -4.28 -7.57
C ALA A 139 20.75 -5.67 -8.02
N ALA A 140 21.38 -6.23 -9.06
CA ALA A 140 21.05 -7.58 -9.53
C ALA A 140 21.28 -8.63 -8.45
N ARG A 141 22.33 -8.49 -7.62
CA ARG A 141 22.54 -9.37 -6.46
C ARG A 141 21.38 -9.27 -5.45
N ILE A 142 20.87 -8.07 -5.14
CA ILE A 142 19.71 -7.91 -4.24
C ILE A 142 18.50 -8.67 -4.78
N ALA A 143 18.12 -8.44 -6.03
CA ALA A 143 16.98 -9.12 -6.66
C ALA A 143 17.15 -10.65 -6.68
N ASN A 144 18.33 -11.13 -7.06
CA ASN A 144 18.63 -12.56 -7.10
C ASN A 144 18.62 -13.20 -5.71
N SER A 145 19.20 -12.55 -4.69
CA SER A 145 19.24 -13.10 -3.32
C SER A 145 17.85 -13.36 -2.76
N LEU A 146 16.87 -12.51 -3.09
CA LEU A 146 15.49 -12.65 -2.63
C LEU A 146 14.73 -13.85 -3.20
N TRP A 147 15.12 -14.40 -4.35
CA TRP A 147 14.38 -15.53 -4.95
C TRP A 147 15.20 -16.80 -5.08
N PHE A 148 16.53 -16.71 -5.07
CA PHE A 148 17.38 -17.90 -5.02
C PHE A 148 17.67 -18.38 -3.59
N ASN A 149 17.69 -17.49 -2.60
CA ASN A 149 18.15 -17.83 -1.25
C ASN A 149 17.09 -17.60 -0.16
N HIS A 150 16.06 -16.80 -0.43
CA HIS A 150 15.03 -16.51 0.55
C HIS A 150 13.87 -17.50 0.46
N PRO A 151 13.37 -18.04 1.58
CA PRO A 151 12.19 -18.91 1.55
C PRO A 151 10.96 -18.18 1.02
N TYR A 152 10.09 -18.90 0.31
CA TYR A 152 8.81 -18.40 -0.18
C TYR A 152 7.74 -19.50 -0.18
N VAL A 153 6.47 -19.10 -0.27
CA VAL A 153 5.33 -19.97 -0.55
C VAL A 153 4.57 -19.45 -1.75
N SER A 154 3.92 -20.33 -2.51
CA SER A 154 3.11 -19.93 -3.65
C SER A 154 1.62 -20.07 -3.32
N ASP A 155 0.90 -18.96 -3.42
CA ASP A 155 -0.56 -18.94 -3.30
C ASP A 155 -1.19 -19.08 -4.68
N VAL A 156 -2.35 -19.72 -4.76
CA VAL A 156 -3.17 -19.70 -5.97
C VAL A 156 -3.91 -18.37 -6.05
N SER A 157 -3.99 -17.77 -7.23
CA SER A 157 -4.78 -16.55 -7.42
C SER A 157 -6.25 -16.80 -7.07
N ARG A 158 -6.86 -15.88 -6.31
CA ARG A 158 -8.28 -15.91 -5.95
C ARG A 158 -9.20 -15.66 -7.15
N VAL A 159 -8.69 -15.02 -8.19
CA VAL A 159 -9.47 -14.66 -9.39
C VAL A 159 -9.15 -15.58 -10.57
N ASP A 160 -7.93 -16.11 -10.66
CA ASP A 160 -7.57 -17.12 -11.67
C ASP A 160 -6.85 -18.31 -11.02
N GLY A 161 -7.56 -19.42 -10.83
CA GLY A 161 -7.03 -20.63 -10.21
C GLY A 161 -5.84 -21.27 -10.94
N SER A 162 -5.54 -20.88 -12.18
CA SER A 162 -4.37 -21.35 -12.93
C SER A 162 -3.07 -20.62 -12.57
N GLN A 163 -3.17 -19.50 -11.85
CA GLN A 163 -2.05 -18.59 -11.60
C GLN A 163 -1.53 -18.75 -10.19
N ARG A 164 -0.21 -18.62 -10.04
CA ARG A 164 0.47 -18.65 -8.76
C ARG A 164 1.11 -17.30 -8.47
N ILE A 165 1.03 -16.89 -7.20
CA ILE A 165 1.62 -15.67 -6.68
C ILE A 165 2.60 -16.07 -5.59
N ASP A 166 3.88 -15.78 -5.80
CA ASP A 166 4.93 -16.17 -4.87
C ASP A 166 5.04 -15.14 -3.74
N ARG A 167 5.19 -15.62 -2.51
CA ARG A 167 5.16 -14.87 -1.26
C ARG A 167 6.44 -15.12 -0.49
N PRO A 168 7.39 -14.17 -0.43
CA PRO A 168 8.55 -14.31 0.43
C PRO A 168 8.12 -14.52 1.89
N LEU A 169 8.78 -15.45 2.57
CA LEU A 169 8.55 -15.71 3.99
C LEU A 169 9.60 -15.02 4.83
N TRP A 170 9.20 -14.12 5.72
CA TRP A 170 10.07 -13.59 6.74
C TRP A 170 9.72 -14.23 8.08
N ASN A 171 10.75 -14.62 8.85
CA ASN A 171 10.58 -15.38 10.10
C ASN A 171 9.67 -16.63 9.94
N GLY A 172 9.77 -17.30 8.77
CA GLY A 172 9.00 -18.51 8.45
C GLY A 172 7.51 -18.29 8.16
N SER A 173 7.04 -17.03 8.12
CA SER A 173 5.64 -16.68 7.91
C SER A 173 5.48 -15.70 6.74
N ARG A 174 4.27 -15.64 6.18
CA ARG A 174 3.94 -14.61 5.17
C ARG A 174 4.09 -13.22 5.79
N VAL A 175 4.48 -12.26 4.97
CA VAL A 175 4.70 -10.87 5.39
C VAL A 175 3.48 -10.05 5.00
N PRO A 176 2.58 -9.69 5.93
CA PRO A 176 1.49 -8.78 5.62
C PRO A 176 2.00 -7.36 5.39
N TYR A 177 1.20 -6.55 4.72
CA TYR A 177 1.40 -5.11 4.70
C TYR A 177 0.98 -4.51 6.04
N SER A 178 1.85 -3.72 6.67
CA SER A 178 1.58 -3.15 7.99
C SER A 178 1.67 -1.63 7.95
N LEU A 179 0.51 -0.96 8.08
CA LEU A 179 0.43 0.50 8.14
C LEU A 179 1.27 1.08 9.30
N PHE A 180 1.43 0.32 10.38
CA PHE A 180 2.20 0.74 11.54
C PHE A 180 3.67 1.07 11.22
N GLN A 181 4.25 0.43 10.20
CA GLN A 181 5.64 0.65 9.82
C GLN A 181 5.95 2.03 9.23
N TYR A 182 4.94 2.77 8.80
CA TYR A 182 5.14 4.17 8.44
C TYR A 182 5.49 5.04 9.65
N ARG A 183 5.10 4.62 10.86
CA ARG A 183 5.48 5.29 12.11
C ARG A 183 6.71 4.66 12.74
N ASP A 184 6.74 3.34 12.81
CA ASP A 184 7.74 2.60 13.58
C ASP A 184 8.17 1.34 12.83
N LEU A 185 9.40 1.33 12.32
CA LEU A 185 9.98 0.17 11.62
C LEU A 185 10.23 -1.02 12.53
N GLU A 186 10.27 -0.77 13.85
CA GLU A 186 10.79 -1.70 14.82
C GLU A 186 12.22 -2.13 14.41
N SER A 187 12.42 -3.39 14.01
CA SER A 187 13.69 -3.87 13.42
C SER A 187 13.47 -4.62 12.10
N ALA A 188 12.35 -4.41 11.42
CA ALA A 188 12.00 -5.19 10.22
C ALA A 188 12.97 -5.04 9.03
N HIS A 189 13.74 -3.95 9.00
CA HIS A 189 14.74 -3.70 7.97
C HIS A 189 16.10 -4.36 8.27
N GLU A 190 16.26 -5.03 9.42
CA GLU A 190 17.51 -5.62 9.89
C GLU A 190 17.53 -7.16 9.77
N VAL A 191 18.73 -7.74 9.91
CA VAL A 191 18.95 -9.20 9.94
C VAL A 191 19.92 -9.55 11.08
N PRO A 192 19.46 -10.24 12.16
CA PRO A 192 18.08 -10.60 12.45
C PRO A 192 17.23 -9.37 12.81
N GLY A 193 15.92 -9.46 12.57
CA GLY A 193 14.98 -8.38 12.84
C GLY A 193 13.58 -8.91 13.16
N SER A 194 12.73 -8.06 13.71
CA SER A 194 11.34 -8.35 14.06
C SER A 194 10.44 -7.12 13.88
N ALA A 195 9.17 -7.38 13.66
CA ALA A 195 8.11 -6.39 13.68
C ALA A 195 6.80 -7.01 14.13
N ALA A 196 5.95 -6.16 14.68
CA ALA A 196 4.60 -6.49 15.04
C ALA A 196 3.88 -7.08 13.83
N ASN A 197 3.16 -8.17 14.08
CA ASN A 197 2.39 -8.90 13.07
C ASN A 197 3.24 -9.44 11.89
N ASN A 198 4.57 -9.50 12.02
CA ASN A 198 5.48 -9.90 10.94
C ASN A 198 5.37 -9.02 9.68
N GLY A 199 4.82 -7.81 9.80
CA GLY A 199 4.43 -7.00 8.64
C GLY A 199 5.55 -6.12 8.13
N MET A 200 5.51 -5.77 6.84
CA MET A 200 6.40 -4.79 6.22
C MET A 200 5.66 -3.87 5.24
N VAL A 201 6.12 -2.63 5.09
CA VAL A 201 5.78 -1.80 3.92
C VAL A 201 6.82 -1.97 2.81
N CYS A 202 6.50 -1.49 1.61
CA CYS A 202 7.29 -1.73 0.40
C CYS A 202 8.75 -1.21 0.52
N SER A 203 8.97 -0.06 1.13
CA SER A 203 10.30 0.53 1.33
C SER A 203 11.09 -0.19 2.43
N THR A 204 10.46 -0.59 3.53
CA THR A 204 11.09 -1.40 4.58
C THR A 204 11.59 -2.72 4.02
N PHE A 205 10.81 -3.37 3.16
CA PHE A 205 11.24 -4.59 2.49
C PHE A 205 12.49 -4.37 1.63
N LEU A 206 12.58 -3.25 0.89
CA LEU A 206 13.79 -2.95 0.11
C LEU A 206 15.01 -2.72 0.99
N ALA A 207 14.83 -2.07 2.15
CA ALA A 207 15.88 -1.93 3.15
C ALA A 207 16.33 -3.29 3.70
N TYR A 208 15.39 -4.16 4.06
CA TYR A 208 15.67 -5.54 4.45
C TYR A 208 16.45 -6.30 3.36
N ALA A 209 15.99 -6.23 2.11
CA ALA A 209 16.63 -6.90 0.99
C ALA A 209 18.07 -6.44 0.75
N HIS A 210 18.33 -5.14 0.97
CA HIS A 210 19.67 -4.56 0.89
C HIS A 210 20.61 -5.17 1.95
N VAL A 211 20.16 -5.27 3.20
CA VAL A 211 20.92 -5.93 4.28
C VAL A 211 21.11 -7.41 4.00
N TYR A 212 20.04 -8.11 3.64
CA TYR A 212 20.02 -9.55 3.37
C TYR A 212 21.01 -9.95 2.26
N ALA A 213 21.15 -9.13 1.22
CA ALA A 213 22.10 -9.35 0.13
C ALA A 213 23.55 -8.94 0.47
N GLY A 214 23.81 -8.48 1.69
CA GLY A 214 25.13 -8.03 2.14
C GLY A 214 25.55 -6.68 1.55
N LYS A 215 24.60 -5.79 1.25
CA LYS A 215 24.87 -4.45 0.70
C LYS A 215 24.96 -3.35 1.76
N GLY A 216 24.75 -3.70 3.02
CA GLY A 216 24.88 -2.80 4.16
C GLY A 216 23.53 -2.35 4.70
N ALA A 217 23.55 -1.78 5.91
CA ALA A 217 22.36 -1.26 6.56
C ALA A 217 21.84 0.00 5.86
N VAL A 218 20.53 0.04 5.62
CA VAL A 218 19.83 1.25 5.19
C VAL A 218 19.36 1.95 6.45
N SER A 219 19.96 3.09 6.79
CA SER A 219 19.59 3.83 8.00
C SER A 219 18.18 4.39 7.88
N ALA A 220 17.41 4.36 8.97
CA ALA A 220 16.11 5.02 9.04
C ALA A 220 16.23 6.54 9.21
N TYR A 221 15.12 7.25 9.01
CA TYR A 221 14.97 8.65 9.37
C TYR A 221 13.97 8.80 10.52
N THR A 222 14.30 9.64 11.49
CA THR A 222 13.40 9.98 12.60
C THR A 222 12.77 11.35 12.34
N TYR A 223 11.47 11.35 12.06
CA TYR A 223 10.65 12.53 11.89
C TYR A 223 10.35 13.18 13.24
N PRO A 224 10.50 14.51 13.36
CA PRO A 224 10.20 15.22 14.60
C PRO A 224 8.70 15.19 14.91
N HIS A 225 8.36 15.55 16.14
CA HIS A 225 7.00 15.55 16.65
C HIS A 225 6.02 16.33 15.75
N GLU A 226 6.38 17.54 15.32
CA GLU A 226 5.50 18.40 14.52
C GLU A 226 5.07 17.72 13.20
N VAL A 227 6.02 17.05 12.55
CA VAL A 227 5.78 16.27 11.32
C VAL A 227 4.93 15.04 11.63
N THR A 228 5.25 14.32 12.72
CA THR A 228 4.49 13.14 13.16
C THR A 228 3.03 13.49 13.49
N ALA A 229 2.79 14.59 14.20
CA ALA A 229 1.46 15.07 14.54
C ALA A 229 0.66 15.48 13.30
N ASN A 230 1.31 16.15 12.33
CA ASN A 230 0.69 16.51 11.05
C ASN A 230 0.33 15.28 10.23
N ALA A 231 1.20 14.28 10.17
CA ALA A 231 0.92 13.00 9.51
C ALA A 231 -0.27 12.27 10.15
N ALA A 232 -0.33 12.21 11.48
CA ALA A 232 -1.44 11.59 12.22
C ALA A 232 -2.79 12.27 11.95
N ASN A 233 -2.82 13.61 11.89
CA ASN A 233 -4.01 14.34 11.47
C ASN A 233 -4.37 14.07 10.00
N SER A 234 -3.37 14.01 9.12
CA SER A 234 -3.57 13.85 7.67
C SER A 234 -4.13 12.48 7.31
N VAL A 235 -3.68 11.40 7.96
CA VAL A 235 -4.29 10.07 7.77
C VAL A 235 -5.74 10.05 8.24
N HIS A 236 -6.04 10.64 9.40
CA HIS A 236 -7.41 10.71 9.93
C HIS A 236 -8.35 11.43 8.95
N TRP A 237 -7.99 12.64 8.55
CA TRP A 237 -8.84 13.46 7.68
C TRP A 237 -8.89 12.95 6.25
N GLY A 238 -7.81 12.36 5.75
CA GLY A 238 -7.76 11.70 4.45
C GLY A 238 -8.77 10.55 4.36
N VAL A 239 -8.74 9.62 5.32
CA VAL A 239 -9.68 8.50 5.38
C VAL A 239 -11.11 8.98 5.61
N HIS A 240 -11.31 9.96 6.49
CA HIS A 240 -12.62 10.56 6.71
C HIS A 240 -13.19 11.19 5.42
N GLY A 241 -12.36 11.90 4.64
CA GLY A 241 -12.73 12.48 3.34
C GLY A 241 -13.13 11.42 2.33
N GLN A 242 -12.30 10.39 2.16
CA GLN A 242 -12.60 9.26 1.27
C GLN A 242 -13.90 8.55 1.65
N CYS A 243 -14.16 8.34 2.94
CA CYS A 243 -15.42 7.77 3.41
C CYS A 243 -16.62 8.65 3.04
N LYS A 244 -16.51 9.98 3.18
CA LYS A 244 -17.59 10.91 2.84
C LYS A 244 -17.89 10.93 1.34
N GLU A 245 -16.86 10.85 0.53
CA GLU A 245 -16.97 10.89 -0.93
C GLU A 245 -17.27 9.51 -1.53
N SER A 246 -17.27 8.46 -0.70
CA SER A 246 -17.38 7.07 -1.12
C SER A 246 -16.32 6.69 -2.17
N LEU A 247 -15.09 7.05 -1.86
CA LEU A 247 -13.90 6.77 -2.67
C LEU A 247 -13.02 5.74 -1.96
N GLY A 248 -12.22 5.01 -2.73
CA GLY A 248 -11.30 3.98 -2.22
C GLY A 248 -12.02 2.93 -1.40
N TRP A 249 -11.70 2.84 -0.10
CA TRP A 249 -12.15 1.78 0.82
C TRP A 249 -13.65 1.79 1.13
N PHE A 250 -14.39 2.78 0.63
CA PHE A 250 -15.78 3.01 1.02
C PHE A 250 -16.70 3.10 -0.20
N GLU A 251 -17.23 1.97 -0.66
CA GLU A 251 -18.08 1.93 -1.87
C GLU A 251 -19.58 2.23 -1.60
N ASN A 252 -20.04 2.23 -0.34
CA ASN A 252 -21.46 2.35 0.00
C ASN A 252 -21.81 3.56 0.87
N VAL A 253 -22.36 4.61 0.23
CA VAL A 253 -22.92 5.83 0.84
C VAL A 253 -24.04 5.53 1.85
N ALA A 254 -24.70 4.36 1.76
CA ALA A 254 -25.84 3.98 2.60
C ALA A 254 -25.48 3.82 4.09
N LEU A 255 -24.19 3.68 4.44
CA LEU A 255 -23.73 3.59 5.83
C LEU A 255 -23.99 4.87 6.63
N ASN A 256 -24.00 6.04 5.97
CA ASN A 256 -24.33 7.32 6.60
C ASN A 256 -25.81 7.44 6.99
N VAL A 257 -26.68 6.59 6.45
CA VAL A 257 -28.14 6.59 6.72
C VAL A 257 -28.53 5.52 7.75
N ILE A 258 -27.81 4.39 7.78
CA ILE A 258 -28.13 3.21 8.60
C ILE A 258 -27.52 3.28 10.00
N CYS A 259 -26.33 3.87 10.13
CA CYS A 259 -25.77 4.14 11.45
C CYS A 259 -26.59 5.25 12.10
N PRO A 260 -27.26 4.99 13.24
CA PRO A 260 -28.18 5.96 13.83
C PRO A 260 -27.45 7.29 14.03
N VAL A 261 -28.15 8.38 13.73
CA VAL A 261 -27.80 9.83 13.59
C VAL A 261 -26.67 10.39 14.49
N PHE A 262 -26.19 9.64 15.48
CA PHE A 262 -25.13 9.96 16.43
C PHE A 262 -23.76 9.30 16.15
N TRP A 263 -23.65 8.29 15.29
CA TRP A 263 -22.37 7.63 14.99
C TRP A 263 -21.79 8.17 13.68
N ASN A 264 -20.80 9.05 13.78
CA ASN A 264 -20.08 9.58 12.63
C ASN A 264 -19.13 8.50 12.08
N VAL A 265 -19.68 7.60 11.24
CA VAL A 265 -18.99 6.44 10.66
C VAL A 265 -17.67 6.84 9.98
N CYS A 266 -17.64 7.97 9.27
CA CYS A 266 -16.42 8.44 8.62
C CYS A 266 -15.38 8.96 9.61
N THR A 267 -15.78 9.58 10.72
CA THR A 267 -14.85 9.90 11.80
C THR A 267 -14.34 8.63 12.47
N ASN A 268 -15.18 7.62 12.65
CA ASN A 268 -14.77 6.34 13.21
C ASN A 268 -13.79 5.60 12.30
N ALA A 269 -13.97 5.67 10.98
CA ALA A 269 -13.03 5.15 10.00
C ALA A 269 -11.70 5.88 10.09
N GLY A 270 -11.72 7.22 10.08
CA GLY A 270 -10.53 8.04 10.23
C GLY A 270 -9.78 7.72 11.52
N ASN A 271 -10.48 7.59 12.65
CA ASN A 271 -9.87 7.20 13.92
C ASN A 271 -9.30 5.78 13.86
N GLN A 272 -10.01 4.82 13.29
CA GLN A 272 -9.58 3.42 13.23
C GLN A 272 -8.28 3.26 12.46
N VAL A 273 -8.17 3.89 11.29
CA VAL A 273 -6.96 3.82 10.46
C VAL A 273 -5.82 4.60 11.09
N ALA A 274 -6.11 5.79 11.65
CA ALA A 274 -5.11 6.56 12.39
C ALA A 274 -4.57 5.78 13.60
N ASN A 275 -5.42 5.08 14.36
CA ASN A 275 -5.00 4.22 15.48
C ASN A 275 -4.14 3.03 15.02
N CYS A 276 -4.51 2.42 13.88
CA CYS A 276 -3.75 1.31 13.30
C CYS A 276 -2.35 1.76 12.88
N MET A 277 -2.24 2.86 12.14
CA MET A 277 -0.97 3.44 11.71
C MET A 277 -0.16 4.00 12.88
N SER A 278 -0.83 4.62 13.86
CA SER A 278 -0.18 5.30 14.96
C SER A 278 0.18 4.41 16.12
N ALA A 279 -0.44 3.25 16.32
CA ALA A 279 -0.24 2.43 17.52
C ALA A 279 -0.47 0.93 17.31
N ASN A 280 -0.63 0.48 16.05
CA ASN A 280 -1.01 -0.89 15.70
C ASN A 280 -2.34 -1.35 16.36
N ARG A 281 -3.23 -0.39 16.65
CA ARG A 281 -4.55 -0.62 17.26
C ARG A 281 -5.64 -0.46 16.20
N CYS A 282 -5.81 -1.49 15.39
CA CYS A 282 -6.72 -1.48 14.24
C CYS A 282 -8.16 -1.90 14.60
N ASP A 283 -8.39 -2.33 15.84
CA ASP A 283 -9.64 -2.88 16.38
C ASP A 283 -10.56 -1.85 17.04
N THR A 284 -10.19 -0.56 17.00
CA THR A 284 -10.88 0.50 17.74
C THR A 284 -10.93 1.81 16.98
N SER A 285 -12.05 2.52 17.11
CA SER A 285 -12.32 3.82 16.50
C SER A 285 -12.31 4.98 17.50
N THR A 286 -11.82 4.75 18.72
CA THR A 286 -11.61 5.83 19.69
C THR A 286 -10.64 6.87 19.14
N SER A 287 -10.92 8.16 19.36
CA SER A 287 -9.97 9.21 18.98
C SER A 287 -8.80 9.34 19.96
N VAL A 288 -8.83 8.65 21.09
CA VAL A 288 -7.83 8.83 22.18
C VAL A 288 -6.44 8.37 21.73
N ILE A 289 -6.32 7.18 21.15
CA ILE A 289 -5.03 6.52 20.90
C ILE A 289 -4.15 7.28 19.91
N TRP A 290 -4.66 7.59 18.72
CA TRP A 290 -3.88 8.35 17.74
C TRP A 290 -3.62 9.79 18.19
N ARG A 291 -4.52 10.38 19.00
CA ARG A 291 -4.32 11.71 19.58
C ARG A 291 -3.27 11.74 20.67
N GLU A 292 -3.11 10.67 21.45
CA GLU A 292 -1.99 10.56 22.40
C GLU A 292 -0.64 10.67 21.67
N VAL A 293 -0.50 10.05 20.50
CA VAL A 293 0.69 10.20 19.65
C VAL A 293 0.81 11.61 19.07
N ARG A 294 -0.31 12.20 18.62
CA ARG A 294 -0.34 13.56 18.07
C ARG A 294 0.01 14.63 19.11
N ASP A 295 -0.43 14.45 20.35
CA ASP A 295 -0.38 15.46 21.40
C ASP A 295 0.83 15.28 22.34
N ASP A 296 1.49 14.12 22.33
CA ASP A 296 2.73 13.91 23.09
C ASP A 296 3.92 14.59 22.39
N PRO A 297 4.52 15.65 22.96
CA PRO A 297 5.63 16.37 22.35
C PRO A 297 6.90 15.53 22.17
N ASN A 298 6.98 14.36 22.80
CA ASN A 298 8.10 13.42 22.65
C ASN A 298 7.85 12.34 21.59
N ALA A 299 6.64 12.29 21.02
CA ALA A 299 6.33 11.32 19.99
C ALA A 299 7.07 11.64 18.70
N THR A 300 7.78 10.63 18.16
CA THR A 300 8.48 10.69 16.87
C THR A 300 8.11 9.48 16.03
N ALA A 301 8.24 9.59 14.72
CA ALA A 301 8.16 8.46 13.80
C ALA A 301 9.56 8.13 13.28
N THR A 302 9.97 6.86 13.30
CA THR A 302 11.22 6.40 12.69
C THR A 302 10.90 5.44 11.57
N SER A 303 11.12 5.86 10.32
CA SER A 303 10.77 5.10 9.12
C SER A 303 11.76 5.23 7.96
N ILE A 304 11.62 4.37 6.96
CA ILE A 304 12.36 4.40 5.69
C ILE A 304 11.32 4.55 4.59
N SER A 305 11.34 5.68 3.90
CA SER A 305 10.41 5.97 2.82
C SER A 305 10.94 5.54 1.44
N PRO A 306 10.06 5.48 0.42
CA PRO A 306 10.50 5.34 -0.96
C PRO A 306 11.47 6.44 -1.41
N ASP A 307 11.26 7.69 -0.98
CA ASP A 307 12.19 8.79 -1.28
C ASP A 307 13.59 8.51 -0.71
N ARG A 308 13.66 8.04 0.54
CA ARG A 308 14.91 7.66 1.19
C ARG A 308 15.61 6.48 0.52
N ILE A 309 14.86 5.47 0.06
CA ILE A 309 15.42 4.34 -0.69
C ILE A 309 16.09 4.82 -1.98
N GLY A 310 15.52 5.80 -2.67
CA GLY A 310 16.10 6.35 -3.90
C GLY A 310 17.04 7.54 -3.71
N GLY A 311 17.35 7.91 -2.46
CA GLY A 311 18.24 9.03 -2.15
C GLY A 311 17.65 10.42 -2.40
N TRP A 312 16.33 10.52 -2.54
CA TRP A 312 15.60 11.79 -2.71
C TRP A 312 15.10 12.36 -1.37
N GLY A 313 14.55 13.57 -1.44
CA GLY A 313 13.75 14.16 -0.39
C GLY A 313 14.41 15.35 0.31
N VAL A 314 13.74 15.83 1.35
CA VAL A 314 14.24 16.87 2.28
C VAL A 314 15.39 16.35 3.16
N HIS A 315 15.58 15.02 3.18
CA HIS A 315 16.58 14.31 3.96
C HIS A 315 17.46 13.43 3.06
N PRO A 316 18.15 14.02 2.05
CA PRO A 316 18.91 13.25 1.08
C PRO A 316 19.98 12.43 1.77
N SER A 317 20.08 11.16 1.39
CA SER A 317 21.01 10.22 2.01
C SER A 317 21.45 9.18 0.99
N ASN A 318 22.77 9.00 0.84
CA ASN A 318 23.37 7.94 0.01
C ASN A 318 23.43 6.61 0.78
N VAL A 319 22.30 6.20 1.34
CA VAL A 319 22.20 5.04 2.25
C VAL A 319 21.89 3.73 1.53
N THR A 320 21.53 3.81 0.25
CA THR A 320 21.30 2.65 -0.61
C THR A 320 22.19 2.73 -1.84
N LEU A 321 22.42 1.58 -2.49
CA LEU A 321 23.10 1.57 -3.78
C LEU A 321 22.30 2.28 -4.89
N TRP A 322 20.96 2.27 -4.82
CA TRP A 322 20.09 2.87 -5.84
C TRP A 322 20.17 4.40 -5.85
N ALA A 323 20.45 5.01 -4.70
CA ALA A 323 20.61 6.46 -4.54
C ALA A 323 21.74 7.07 -5.39
N SER A 324 22.66 6.25 -5.92
CA SER A 324 23.75 6.70 -6.80
C SER A 324 23.31 6.98 -8.25
N ASP A 325 22.07 6.67 -8.60
CA ASP A 325 21.54 6.81 -9.96
C ASP A 325 20.48 7.91 -10.03
N TYR A 326 20.21 8.41 -11.23
CA TYR A 326 19.11 9.33 -11.49
C TYR A 326 17.84 8.57 -11.86
N SER A 327 16.69 9.26 -11.86
CA SER A 327 15.43 8.66 -12.29
C SER A 327 15.41 8.42 -13.79
N HIS A 328 15.17 7.17 -14.19
CA HIS A 328 14.92 6.78 -15.58
C HIS A 328 13.42 6.59 -15.81
N GLN A 329 12.93 7.04 -16.96
CA GLN A 329 11.53 6.89 -17.31
C GLN A 329 11.14 5.41 -17.42
N LEU A 330 10.06 5.04 -16.73
CA LEU A 330 9.44 3.73 -16.89
C LEU A 330 8.66 3.67 -18.21
N GLN A 331 8.92 2.66 -19.02
CA GLN A 331 8.24 2.43 -20.30
C GLN A 331 7.69 1.01 -20.35
N TRP A 332 6.43 0.87 -20.77
CA TRP A 332 5.65 -0.39 -20.81
C TRP A 332 5.62 -1.07 -22.18
N ASN A 333 6.68 -0.91 -22.96
CA ASN A 333 6.81 -1.41 -24.33
C ASN A 333 7.90 -2.47 -24.48
N SER A 334 8.42 -3.02 -23.38
CA SER A 334 9.42 -4.08 -23.42
C SER A 334 8.73 -5.44 -23.63
N GLY A 335 9.43 -6.41 -24.24
CA GLY A 335 8.96 -7.80 -24.26
C GLY A 335 9.04 -8.43 -22.87
N GLY A 336 8.02 -9.19 -22.46
CA GLY A 336 7.96 -9.75 -21.10
C GLY A 336 6.70 -10.58 -20.85
N ASN A 337 6.49 -11.01 -19.59
CA ASN A 337 5.29 -11.75 -19.18
C ASN A 337 4.05 -10.84 -19.21
N VAL A 338 3.09 -11.21 -20.06
CA VAL A 338 1.93 -10.41 -20.47
C VAL A 338 0.66 -10.70 -19.64
N TYR A 339 0.57 -11.90 -19.07
CA TYR A 339 -0.57 -12.23 -18.21
C TYR A 339 -0.24 -11.86 -16.78
N GLY A 340 -1.18 -11.29 -16.00
CA GLY A 340 -0.92 -11.01 -14.59
C GLY A 340 -2.09 -10.87 -13.63
N CYS A 341 -1.91 -11.47 -12.46
CA CYS A 341 -2.79 -11.31 -11.31
C CYS A 341 -2.10 -10.53 -10.22
N TRP A 342 -2.87 -9.65 -9.58
CA TRP A 342 -2.51 -8.97 -8.35
C TRP A 342 -3.70 -9.09 -7.40
N GLN A 343 -3.52 -9.71 -6.24
CA GLN A 343 -4.63 -10.21 -5.42
C GLN A 343 -5.20 -9.21 -4.42
#